data_AF-A0A2S4KUC2-F1
#
_entry.id   AF-A0A2S4KUC2-F1
#
_cell.length_a   1.000
_cell.length_b   1.000
_cell.length_c   1.000
_cell.angle_alpha   90.00
_cell.angle_beta   90.00
_cell.angle_gamma   90.00
#
_symmetry.space_group_name_H-M   'P 1'
#
loop_
_entity.id
_entity.type
_entity.pdbx_description
1 polymer ?
#
loop_
_entity_poly.entity_id
_entity_poly.type
_entity_poly.pdbx_seq_one_letter_code
_entity_poly.pdbx_strand_id
1 'polypeptide(L)'
;MADTQSFSEQPSLPPLTAPILRTLTQGVPDNMKIDAPIPEARAVTEDRLKDFDLGNVSHVVVQQEQVFRYIGYEFDSNWPTPYWMFLGKITAKAIYDDPAVLLLLNFVRVRTREFIGFTAAKWAEIAKARRRSGTIEQLGLPPLNVIEVDIKRPQPGKPLEVFWKPARGVITERIRSWNKELDRKDLSRATT
;
A
#
# COMPACT_ATOMS: atom_id res chain seq x y z
N MET A 1 24.40 41.10 -48.14
CA MET A 1 24.66 39.71 -47.69
C MET A 1 24.05 39.60 -46.31
N ALA A 2 22.92 38.92 -46.18
CA ALA A 2 22.20 38.77 -44.91
C ALA A 2 22.06 37.27 -44.65
N ASP A 3 22.83 36.76 -43.69
CA ASP A 3 22.76 35.37 -43.25
C ASP A 3 21.50 35.18 -42.41
N THR A 4 20.58 34.37 -42.94
CA THR A 4 19.41 33.89 -42.21
C THR A 4 19.82 32.62 -41.48
N GLN A 5 19.99 32.70 -40.16
CA GLN A 5 20.18 31.53 -39.31
C GLN A 5 18.82 30.83 -39.12
N SER A 6 18.71 29.61 -39.67
CA SER A 6 17.59 28.71 -39.40
C SER A 6 17.62 28.25 -37.94
N PHE A 7 16.64 28.68 -37.16
CA PHE A 7 16.31 28.04 -35.89
C PHE A 7 15.73 26.66 -36.19
N SER A 8 16.45 25.63 -35.80
CA SER A 8 15.96 24.25 -35.73
C SER A 8 14.81 24.19 -34.72
N GLU A 9 13.59 23.97 -35.21
CA GLU A 9 12.44 23.62 -34.38
C GLU A 9 12.77 22.34 -33.61
N GLN A 10 12.89 22.44 -32.29
CA GLN A 10 12.83 21.26 -31.44
C GLN A 10 11.43 20.65 -31.57
N PRO A 11 11.28 19.33 -31.74
CA PRO A 11 9.97 18.71 -31.70
C PRO A 11 9.34 19.00 -30.34
N SER A 12 8.20 19.70 -30.37
CA SER A 12 7.39 19.95 -29.19
C SER A 12 6.99 18.60 -28.61
N LEU A 13 7.39 18.35 -27.36
CA LEU A 13 6.84 17.24 -26.59
C LEU A 13 5.31 17.41 -26.62
N PRO A 14 4.54 16.35 -26.90
CA PRO A 14 3.09 16.44 -26.85
C PRO A 14 2.68 16.96 -25.46
N PRO A 15 1.68 17.85 -25.37
CA PRO A 15 1.20 18.30 -24.08
C PRO A 15 0.84 17.08 -23.24
N LEU A 16 1.26 17.06 -21.97
CA LEU A 16 0.78 16.11 -20.98
C LEU A 16 -0.75 16.29 -20.91
N THR A 17 -1.48 15.51 -21.70
CA THR A 17 -2.93 15.45 -21.66
C THR A 17 -3.29 15.16 -20.22
N ALA A 18 -4.06 16.06 -19.58
CA ALA A 18 -4.57 15.80 -18.24
C ALA A 18 -5.16 14.38 -18.23
N PRO A 19 -4.83 13.54 -17.23
CA PRO A 19 -5.26 12.15 -17.27
C PRO A 19 -6.78 12.12 -17.33
N ILE A 20 -7.33 11.48 -18.37
CA ILE A 20 -8.75 11.16 -18.43
C ILE A 20 -9.01 10.24 -17.23
N LEU A 21 -9.80 10.73 -16.27
CA LEU A 21 -10.12 9.97 -15.08
C LEU A 21 -11.06 8.83 -15.44
N ARG A 22 -10.66 7.61 -15.08
CA ARG A 22 -11.46 6.38 -15.24
C ARG A 22 -12.28 6.09 -14.00
N THR A 23 -13.40 5.40 -14.19
CA THR A 23 -14.26 4.85 -13.14
C THR A 23 -14.00 3.35 -12.92
N LEU A 24 -14.53 2.79 -11.83
CA LEU A 24 -14.34 1.38 -11.46
C LEU A 24 -15.13 0.41 -12.36
N THR A 25 -14.54 -0.75 -12.64
CA THR A 25 -15.24 -1.86 -13.30
C THR A 25 -16.32 -2.44 -12.37
N GLN A 26 -17.53 -2.59 -12.87
CA GLN A 26 -18.66 -3.15 -12.14
C GLN A 26 -18.75 -4.68 -12.30
N GLY A 27 -19.36 -5.36 -11.33
CA GLY A 27 -19.62 -6.81 -11.41
C GLY A 27 -18.41 -7.72 -11.14
N VAL A 28 -17.27 -7.15 -10.73
CA VAL A 28 -16.05 -7.91 -10.38
C VAL A 28 -15.70 -7.73 -8.88
N PRO A 29 -14.94 -8.66 -8.29
CA PRO A 29 -14.43 -8.52 -6.92
C PRO A 29 -13.63 -7.22 -6.73
N ASP A 30 -13.62 -6.65 -5.52
CA ASP A 30 -12.97 -5.36 -5.24
C ASP A 30 -11.49 -5.30 -5.64
N ASN A 31 -10.75 -6.41 -5.51
CA ASN A 31 -9.35 -6.50 -5.90
C ASN A 31 -9.13 -6.52 -7.43
N MET A 32 -10.20 -6.56 -8.23
CA MET A 32 -10.20 -6.56 -9.70
C MET A 32 -10.90 -5.34 -10.30
N LYS A 33 -11.53 -4.47 -9.49
CA LYS A 33 -12.27 -3.30 -9.99
C LYS A 33 -11.40 -2.20 -10.58
N ILE A 34 -10.11 -2.18 -10.24
CA ILE A 34 -9.11 -1.36 -10.91
C ILE A 34 -8.34 -2.28 -11.85
N ASP A 35 -8.58 -2.10 -13.14
CA ASP A 35 -8.04 -2.89 -14.26
C ASP A 35 -6.72 -2.35 -14.82
N ALA A 36 -6.19 -1.27 -14.24
CA ALA A 36 -4.91 -0.71 -14.64
C ALA A 36 -3.74 -1.68 -14.37
N PRO A 37 -2.72 -1.68 -15.26
CA PRO A 37 -1.46 -2.29 -14.93
C PRO A 37 -0.87 -1.62 -13.68
N ILE A 38 -0.21 -2.42 -12.84
CA ILE A 38 0.53 -1.87 -11.70
C ILE A 38 1.65 -0.99 -12.27
N PRO A 39 1.72 0.30 -11.91
CA PRO A 39 2.77 1.18 -12.39
C PRO A 39 4.14 0.68 -11.97
N GLU A 40 5.16 0.98 -12.79
CA GLU A 40 6.54 0.76 -12.38
C GLU A 40 6.82 1.56 -11.10
N ALA A 41 7.29 0.87 -10.07
CA ALA A 41 7.49 1.42 -8.75
C ALA A 41 8.81 0.91 -8.16
N ARG A 42 9.50 1.76 -7.42
CA ARG A 42 10.75 1.44 -6.73
C ARG A 42 10.63 1.74 -5.25
N ALA A 43 11.06 0.79 -4.42
CA ALA A 43 11.19 1.02 -2.99
C ALA A 43 12.40 1.91 -2.70
N VAL A 44 12.21 2.89 -1.82
CA VAL A 44 13.26 3.81 -1.35
C VAL A 44 13.23 3.85 0.17
N THR A 45 14.40 3.90 0.81
CA THR A 45 14.52 4.06 2.26
C THR A 45 15.73 4.92 2.62
N GLU A 46 15.91 5.20 3.91
CA GLU A 46 17.11 5.86 4.43
C GLU A 46 18.31 4.90 4.35
N ASP A 47 19.51 5.40 4.04
CA ASP A 47 20.69 4.55 3.85
C ASP A 47 20.99 3.61 5.04
N ARG A 48 20.76 4.10 6.27
CA ARG A 48 20.94 3.32 7.51
C ARG A 48 19.97 2.15 7.69
N LEU A 49 18.93 2.06 6.85
CA LEU A 49 17.88 1.04 6.91
C LEU A 49 18.00 0.00 5.80
N LYS A 50 19.04 0.07 4.95
CA LYS A 50 19.21 -0.86 3.82
C LYS A 50 19.32 -2.34 4.25
N ASP A 51 19.88 -2.61 5.43
CA ASP A 51 20.05 -3.96 5.97
C ASP A 51 18.83 -4.46 6.77
N PHE A 52 17.73 -3.70 6.79
CA PHE A 52 16.52 -4.10 7.48
C PHE A 52 15.86 -5.30 6.80
N ASP A 53 15.55 -6.34 7.59
CA ASP A 53 14.90 -7.55 7.08
C ASP A 53 13.41 -7.32 6.78
N LEU A 54 13.13 -6.96 5.52
CA LEU A 54 11.78 -6.83 4.99
C LEU A 54 11.03 -8.16 4.96
N GLY A 55 11.73 -9.31 4.90
CA GLY A 55 11.13 -10.65 4.88
C GLY A 55 10.46 -11.05 6.20
N ASN A 56 10.76 -10.33 7.29
CA ASN A 56 10.15 -10.49 8.59
C ASN A 56 9.15 -9.38 8.95
N VAL A 57 8.77 -8.53 7.99
CA VAL A 57 7.70 -7.54 8.18
C VAL A 57 6.36 -8.26 8.28
N SER A 58 5.60 -7.96 9.34
CA SER A 58 4.27 -8.52 9.54
C SER A 58 3.17 -7.63 9.00
N HIS A 59 3.35 -6.31 9.08
CA HIS A 59 2.34 -5.34 8.67
C HIS A 59 2.95 -4.16 7.95
N VAL A 60 2.18 -3.62 7.01
CA VAL A 60 2.52 -2.43 6.24
C VAL A 60 1.39 -1.44 6.43
N VAL A 61 1.69 -0.19 6.79
CA VAL A 61 0.71 0.89 6.78
C VAL A 61 1.06 1.88 5.69
N VAL A 62 0.13 2.14 4.79
CA VAL A 62 0.32 3.08 3.68
C VAL A 62 -0.41 4.37 4.02
N GLN A 63 0.30 5.49 3.99
CA GLN A 63 -0.34 6.81 4.11
C GLN A 63 -1.15 7.07 2.84
N GLN A 64 -2.44 7.33 2.98
CA GLN A 64 -3.31 7.60 1.84
C GLN A 64 -3.05 9.01 1.31
N GLU A 65 -2.31 9.12 0.20
CA GLU A 65 -2.20 10.36 -0.57
C GLU A 65 -3.07 10.31 -1.84
N GLN A 66 -3.25 11.46 -2.51
CA GLN A 66 -4.02 11.60 -3.76
C GLN A 66 -3.35 10.92 -4.99
N VAL A 67 -2.73 9.75 -4.81
CA VAL A 67 -1.99 9.00 -5.84
C VAL A 67 -2.88 8.69 -7.05
N PHE A 68 -4.16 8.37 -6.82
CA PHE A 68 -5.11 7.95 -7.86
C PHE A 68 -5.29 8.96 -8.98
N ARG A 69 -5.33 10.26 -8.65
CA ARG A 69 -5.48 11.32 -9.64
C ARG A 69 -4.31 11.34 -10.63
N TYR A 70 -3.11 10.98 -10.17
CA TYR A 70 -1.91 10.96 -11.03
C TYR A 70 -1.81 9.70 -11.89
N ILE A 71 -2.46 8.61 -11.48
CA ILE A 71 -2.50 7.36 -12.24
C ILE A 71 -3.82 7.19 -13.03
N GLY A 72 -4.62 8.25 -13.14
CA GLY A 72 -5.78 8.33 -14.02
C GLY A 72 -7.08 7.73 -13.48
N TYR A 73 -7.25 7.67 -12.16
CA TYR A 73 -8.52 7.26 -11.54
C TYR A 73 -9.11 8.36 -10.68
N GLU A 74 -10.43 8.52 -10.77
CA GLU A 74 -11.19 9.36 -9.84
C GLU A 74 -11.46 8.57 -8.56
N PHE A 75 -10.94 9.01 -7.42
CA PHE A 75 -11.17 8.32 -6.15
C PHE A 75 -12.65 8.46 -5.73
N ASP A 76 -13.35 7.33 -5.60
CA ASP A 76 -14.72 7.29 -5.08
C ASP A 76 -14.71 6.89 -3.59
N SER A 77 -15.06 7.84 -2.73
CA SER A 77 -15.11 7.63 -1.28
C SER A 77 -16.23 6.69 -0.83
N ASN A 78 -17.26 6.46 -1.66
CA ASN A 78 -18.32 5.49 -1.37
C ASN A 78 -17.85 4.06 -1.59
N TRP A 79 -16.82 3.88 -2.42
CA TRP A 79 -16.21 2.58 -2.74
C TRP A 79 -14.70 2.64 -2.58
N PRO A 80 -14.18 2.83 -1.36
CA PRO A 80 -12.75 3.06 -1.15
C PRO A 80 -11.91 1.77 -1.21
N THR A 81 -12.53 0.60 -1.02
CA THR A 81 -11.85 -0.70 -0.93
C THR A 81 -11.02 -1.07 -2.16
N PRO A 82 -11.52 -0.95 -3.41
CA PRO A 82 -10.71 -1.20 -4.61
C PRO A 82 -9.43 -0.36 -4.67
N TYR A 83 -9.54 0.92 -4.32
CA TYR A 83 -8.41 1.84 -4.26
C TYR A 83 -7.39 1.35 -3.23
N TRP A 84 -7.84 1.05 -2.01
CA TRP A 84 -6.97 0.51 -0.97
C TRP A 84 -6.25 -0.77 -1.41
N MET A 85 -6.96 -1.72 -2.02
CA MET A 85 -6.34 -2.94 -2.55
C MET A 85 -5.30 -2.65 -3.63
N PHE A 86 -5.55 -1.66 -4.51
CA PHE A 86 -4.60 -1.27 -5.54
C PHE A 86 -3.35 -0.60 -4.98
N LEU A 87 -3.47 0.25 -3.93
CA LEU A 87 -2.30 0.77 -3.19
C LEU A 87 -1.50 -0.36 -2.55
N GLY A 88 -2.19 -1.37 -2.02
CA GLY A 88 -1.58 -2.60 -1.50
C GLY A 88 -0.73 -3.29 -2.57
N LYS A 89 -1.28 -3.49 -3.77
CA LYS A 89 -0.56 -4.10 -4.90
C LYS A 89 0.67 -3.30 -5.34
N ILE A 90 0.55 -1.98 -5.45
CA ILE A 90 1.68 -1.08 -5.79
C ILE A 90 2.78 -1.23 -4.75
N THR A 91 2.41 -1.14 -3.47
CA THR A 91 3.35 -1.22 -2.35
C THR A 91 4.01 -2.59 -2.29
N ALA A 92 3.22 -3.66 -2.46
CA ALA A 92 3.69 -5.03 -2.45
C ALA A 92 4.67 -5.31 -3.59
N LYS A 93 4.34 -4.87 -4.80
CA LYS A 93 5.23 -4.97 -5.96
C LYS A 93 6.53 -4.19 -5.76
N ALA A 94 6.47 -2.98 -5.21
CA ALA A 94 7.67 -2.16 -5.00
C ALA A 94 8.62 -2.73 -3.94
N ILE A 95 8.07 -3.27 -2.83
CA ILE A 95 8.86 -3.69 -1.66
C ILE A 95 9.27 -5.17 -1.74
N TYR A 96 8.40 -6.04 -2.29
CA TYR A 96 8.58 -7.50 -2.25
C TYR A 96 8.64 -8.14 -3.65
N ASP A 97 8.53 -7.35 -4.72
CA ASP A 97 8.43 -7.80 -6.12
C ASP A 97 7.21 -8.69 -6.45
N ASP A 98 6.30 -8.90 -5.49
CA ASP A 98 5.08 -9.70 -5.63
C ASP A 98 3.86 -8.88 -5.18
N PRO A 99 2.88 -8.59 -6.07
CA PRO A 99 1.72 -7.76 -5.73
C PRO A 99 0.68 -8.47 -4.84
N ALA A 100 0.79 -9.78 -4.62
CA ALA A 100 -0.20 -10.57 -3.88
C ALA A 100 0.16 -10.80 -2.39
N VAL A 101 1.36 -10.39 -1.95
CA VAL A 101 1.84 -10.71 -0.58
C VAL A 101 1.18 -9.87 0.52
N LEU A 102 0.52 -8.76 0.18
CA LEU A 102 -0.18 -7.91 1.13
C LEU A 102 -1.68 -8.13 1.07
N LEU A 103 -2.25 -8.52 2.20
CA LEU A 103 -3.68 -8.67 2.38
C LEU A 103 -4.22 -7.40 3.05
N LEU A 104 -5.28 -6.83 2.47
CA LEU A 104 -5.94 -5.66 3.07
C LEU A 104 -6.43 -6.02 4.48
N LEU A 105 -5.97 -5.23 5.46
CA LEU A 105 -6.37 -5.40 6.84
C LEU A 105 -7.58 -4.52 7.13
N ASN A 106 -7.36 -3.21 7.16
CA ASN A 106 -8.40 -2.19 7.32
C ASN A 106 -7.81 -0.79 7.19
N PHE A 107 -8.70 0.20 7.24
CA PHE A 107 -8.38 1.58 7.58
C PHE A 107 -7.94 1.73 9.04
N VAL A 108 -6.80 2.39 9.26
CA VAL A 108 -6.18 2.60 10.57
C VAL A 108 -5.97 4.09 10.79
N ARG A 109 -6.80 4.69 11.66
CA ARG A 109 -6.59 6.06 12.11
C ARG A 109 -5.63 6.09 13.29
N VAL A 110 -4.57 6.89 13.17
CA VAL A 110 -3.58 7.15 14.23
C VAL A 110 -3.51 8.65 14.47
N ARG A 111 -4.09 9.10 15.59
CA ARG A 111 -4.27 10.52 15.92
C ARG A 111 -5.04 11.25 14.80
N THR A 112 -4.38 12.19 14.12
CA THR A 112 -4.94 13.01 13.04
C THR A 112 -4.67 12.46 11.65
N ARG A 113 -3.90 11.37 11.51
CA ARG A 113 -3.55 10.77 10.23
C ARG A 113 -4.26 9.44 10.02
N GLU A 114 -4.53 9.17 8.76
CA GLU A 114 -5.25 8.01 8.29
C GLU A 114 -4.35 7.17 7.41
N PHE A 115 -4.33 5.87 7.70
CA PHE A 115 -3.48 4.90 7.04
C PHE A 115 -4.31 3.73 6.56
N ILE A 116 -3.88 3.10 5.47
CA ILE A 116 -4.41 1.82 5.03
C ILE A 116 -3.46 0.74 5.54
N GLY A 117 -3.97 -0.12 6.42
CA GLY A 117 -3.23 -1.24 6.99
C GLY A 117 -3.31 -2.47 6.10
N PHE A 118 -2.18 -3.15 5.98
CA PHE A 118 -2.05 -4.45 5.33
C PHE A 118 -1.30 -5.40 6.24
N THR A 119 -1.63 -6.67 6.10
CA THR A 119 -0.92 -7.77 6.76
C THR A 119 -0.22 -8.62 5.70
N ALA A 120 1.03 -8.99 5.95
CA ALA A 120 1.74 -9.91 5.09
C ALA A 120 1.07 -11.30 5.11
N ALA A 121 0.85 -11.89 3.94
CA ALA A 121 0.16 -13.19 3.80
C ALA A 121 0.81 -14.29 4.66
N LYS A 122 2.15 -14.37 4.68
CA LYS A 122 2.90 -15.29 5.54
C LYS A 122 2.55 -15.11 7.02
N TRP A 123 2.45 -13.88 7.49
CA TRP A 123 2.11 -13.59 8.88
C TRP A 123 0.65 -13.95 9.18
N ALA A 124 -0.27 -13.68 8.25
CA ALA A 124 -1.67 -14.07 8.39
C ALA A 124 -1.82 -15.59 8.57
N GLU A 125 -1.06 -16.40 7.83
CA GLU A 125 -1.06 -17.85 7.97
C GLU A 125 -0.48 -18.32 9.32
N ILE A 126 0.62 -17.71 9.78
CA ILE A 126 1.18 -17.99 11.11
C ILE A 126 0.15 -17.66 12.21
N ALA A 127 -0.52 -16.51 12.12
CA ALA A 127 -1.53 -16.10 13.07
C ALA A 127 -2.72 -17.09 13.08
N LYS A 128 -3.22 -17.48 11.90
CA LYS A 128 -4.28 -18.51 11.78
C LYS A 128 -3.86 -19.86 12.35
N ALA A 129 -2.62 -20.30 12.13
CA ALA A 129 -2.10 -21.55 12.67
C ALA A 129 -2.07 -21.53 14.20
N ARG A 130 -1.54 -20.44 14.79
CA ARG A 130 -1.50 -20.26 16.25
C ARG A 130 -2.88 -20.17 16.89
N ARG A 131 -3.86 -19.60 16.19
CA ARG A 131 -5.28 -19.61 16.62
C ARG A 131 -5.81 -21.03 16.71
N ARG A 132 -5.62 -21.82 15.65
CA ARG A 132 -6.08 -23.22 15.60
C ARG A 132 -5.46 -24.09 16.69
N SER A 133 -4.21 -23.83 17.06
CA SER A 133 -3.51 -24.59 18.11
C SER A 133 -3.76 -24.08 19.54
N GLY A 134 -4.59 -23.06 19.75
CA GLY A 134 -4.85 -22.46 21.07
C GLY A 134 -3.64 -21.75 21.70
N THR A 135 -2.54 -21.59 20.95
CA THR A 135 -1.25 -21.16 21.50
C THR A 135 -1.13 -19.63 21.63
N ILE A 136 -2.10 -18.86 21.12
CA ILE A 136 -2.13 -17.41 21.29
C ILE A 136 -2.23 -17.02 22.77
N GLU A 137 -2.97 -17.77 23.58
CA GLU A 137 -3.12 -17.47 25.01
C GLU A 137 -1.82 -17.75 25.80
N GLN A 138 -0.99 -18.68 25.33
CA GLN A 138 0.26 -19.06 26.00
C GLN A 138 1.48 -18.25 25.56
N LEU A 139 1.60 -17.92 24.26
CA LEU A 139 2.78 -17.27 23.69
C LEU A 139 2.52 -15.85 23.17
N GLY A 140 1.25 -15.43 23.09
CA GLY A 140 0.85 -14.20 22.44
C GLY A 140 0.96 -14.25 20.92
N LEU A 141 0.50 -13.16 20.27
CA LEU A 141 0.77 -12.93 18.85
C LEU A 141 2.28 -12.77 18.61
N PRO A 142 2.81 -13.20 17.45
CA PRO A 142 4.20 -12.95 17.10
C PRO A 142 4.56 -11.46 17.22
N PRO A 143 5.83 -11.11 17.50
CA PRO A 143 6.28 -9.74 17.50
C PRO A 143 5.83 -9.01 16.22
N LEU A 144 5.27 -7.82 16.38
CA LEU A 144 4.89 -7.01 15.23
C LEU A 144 6.13 -6.30 14.71
N ASN A 145 6.40 -6.50 13.43
CA ASN A 145 7.35 -5.73 12.67
C ASN A 145 6.56 -4.93 11.64
N VAL A 146 6.41 -3.63 11.88
CA VAL A 146 5.51 -2.76 11.11
C VAL A 146 6.35 -1.72 10.39
N ILE A 147 6.08 -1.52 9.11
CA ILE A 147 6.65 -0.42 8.33
C ILE A 147 5.57 0.60 7.95
N GLU A 148 5.95 1.87 7.96
CA GLU A 148 5.19 3.00 7.44
C GLU A 148 5.66 3.27 6.01
N VAL A 149 4.72 3.31 5.08
CA VAL A 149 4.94 3.53 3.66
C VAL A 149 4.28 4.83 3.24
N ASP A 150 5.03 5.62 2.49
CA ASP A 150 4.59 6.85 1.86
C ASP A 150 4.86 6.76 0.36
N ILE A 151 3.83 7.01 -0.45
CA ILE A 151 3.94 6.96 -1.91
C ILE A 151 4.09 8.39 -2.37
N LYS A 152 5.30 8.75 -2.81
CA LYS A 152 5.56 10.12 -3.24
C LYS A 152 4.76 10.46 -4.49
N ARG A 153 4.43 11.75 -4.63
CA ARG A 153 3.82 12.31 -5.84
C ARG A 153 4.57 11.79 -7.09
N PRO A 154 3.87 11.15 -8.04
CA PRO A 154 4.49 10.64 -9.27
C PRO A 154 5.15 11.76 -10.08
N GLN A 155 6.31 11.47 -10.67
CA GLN A 155 6.99 12.37 -11.62
C GLN A 155 6.86 11.78 -13.04
N PRO A 156 6.50 12.58 -14.06
CA PRO A 156 6.42 12.10 -15.43
C PRO A 156 7.72 11.42 -15.88
N GLY A 157 7.59 10.24 -16.50
CA GLY A 157 8.72 9.48 -17.04
C GLY A 157 9.64 8.83 -15.99
N LYS A 158 9.28 8.85 -14.70
CA LYS A 158 10.04 8.17 -13.64
C LYS A 158 9.19 7.10 -12.94
N PRO A 159 9.80 6.02 -12.45
CA PRO A 159 9.12 5.07 -11.58
C PRO A 159 8.56 5.75 -10.33
N LEU A 160 7.43 5.24 -9.85
CA LEU A 160 6.81 5.68 -8.61
C LEU A 160 7.74 5.40 -7.42
N GLU A 161 7.99 6.40 -6.59
CA GLU A 161 8.80 6.21 -5.38
C GLU A 161 7.92 5.80 -4.20
N VAL A 162 8.14 4.57 -3.73
CA VAL A 162 7.52 4.01 -2.53
C VAL A 162 8.54 4.12 -1.40
N PHE A 163 8.43 5.19 -0.62
CA PHE A 163 9.31 5.39 0.52
C PHE A 163 8.82 4.58 1.71
N TRP A 164 9.72 3.89 2.40
CA TRP A 164 9.36 3.11 3.60
C TRP A 164 10.36 3.33 4.74
N LYS A 165 9.85 3.16 5.96
CA LYS A 165 10.63 3.17 7.20
C LYS A 165 9.95 2.32 8.28
N PRO A 166 10.67 1.89 9.33
CA PRO A 166 10.04 1.32 10.51
C PRO A 166 8.94 2.24 11.04
N ALA A 167 7.78 1.67 11.34
CA ALA A 167 6.65 2.43 11.83
C ALA A 167 6.94 2.98 13.23
N ARG A 168 6.38 4.15 13.52
CA ARG A 168 6.44 4.75 14.86
C ARG A 168 5.72 3.87 15.87
N GLY A 169 6.18 3.86 17.13
CA GLY A 169 5.60 3.04 18.20
C GLY A 169 4.08 3.16 18.32
N VAL A 170 3.54 4.38 18.20
CA VAL A 170 2.09 4.66 18.24
C VAL A 170 1.29 3.96 17.12
N ILE A 171 1.89 3.76 15.95
CA ILE A 171 1.28 3.02 14.84
C ILE A 171 1.31 1.53 15.15
N THR A 172 2.47 1.01 15.59
CA THR A 172 2.64 -0.39 15.96
C THR A 172 1.69 -0.80 17.09
N GLU A 173 1.49 0.06 18.09
CA GLU A 173 0.52 -0.12 19.17
C GLU A 173 -0.92 -0.16 18.64
N ARG A 174 -1.27 0.73 17.70
CA ARG A 174 -2.61 0.73 17.12
C ARG A 174 -2.89 -0.56 16.35
N ILE A 175 -1.95 -1.04 15.55
CA ILE A 175 -2.06 -2.33 14.84
C ILE A 175 -2.20 -3.48 15.85
N ARG A 176 -1.42 -3.45 16.94
CA ARG A 176 -1.53 -4.45 18.01
C ARG A 176 -2.91 -4.49 18.64
N SER A 177 -3.47 -3.34 19.01
CA SER A 177 -4.81 -3.26 19.61
C SER A 177 -5.86 -3.78 18.65
N TRP A 178 -5.74 -3.46 17.37
CA TRP A 178 -6.69 -3.92 16.35
C TRP A 178 -6.63 -5.43 16.13
N ASN A 179 -5.44 -6.03 16.10
CA ASN A 179 -5.30 -7.49 16.01
C ASN A 179 -5.96 -8.19 17.22
N LYS A 180 -5.82 -7.63 18.43
CA LYS A 180 -6.54 -8.14 19.62
C LYS A 180 -8.06 -8.00 19.49
N GLU A 181 -8.55 -6.91 18.92
CA GLU A 181 -9.99 -6.71 18.68
C GLU A 181 -10.56 -7.72 17.69
N LEU A 182 -9.83 -8.02 16.61
CA LEU A 182 -10.19 -9.11 15.69
C LEU A 182 -10.23 -10.45 16.40
N ASP A 183 -9.18 -10.79 17.16
CA ASP A 183 -9.11 -12.06 17.85
C ASP A 183 -10.33 -12.26 18.77
N ARG A 184 -10.72 -11.22 19.51
CA ARG A 184 -11.91 -11.25 20.37
C ARG A 184 -13.21 -11.44 19.58
N LYS A 185 -13.35 -10.79 18.42
CA LYS A 185 -14.56 -10.94 17.57
C LYS A 185 -14.66 -12.35 16.99
N ASP A 186 -13.54 -12.90 16.52
CA ASP A 186 -13.50 -14.25 15.97
C ASP A 186 -13.82 -15.30 17.04
N LEU A 187 -13.28 -15.14 18.25
CA LEU A 187 -13.61 -15.99 19.42
C LEU A 187 -15.11 -15.96 19.73
N SER A 188 -15.72 -14.77 19.78
CA SER A 188 -17.16 -14.63 20.07
C SER A 188 -18.07 -15.27 19.02
N ARG A 189 -17.62 -15.35 17.76
CA ARG A 189 -18.36 -15.99 16.66
C ARG A 189 -18.24 -17.51 16.66
N ALA A 190 -17.18 -18.07 17.26
CA ALA A 190 -16.97 -19.52 17.32
C ALA A 190 -17.73 -20.19 18.47
N THR A 191 -18.21 -19.42 19.45
CA THR A 191 -18.96 -19.91 20.63
C THR A 191 -20.48 -19.74 20.53
N THR A 192 -21.00 -19.21 19.42
CA THR A 192 -22.43 -19.07 19.12
C THR A 192 -22.82 -20.06 18.04
#